data_AF-A0A4P9WIL9-F1
#
_entry.id   AF-A0A4P9WIL9-F1
#
_cell.length_a   1.000
_cell.length_b   1.000
_cell.length_c   1.000
_cell.angle_alpha   90.00
_cell.angle_beta   90.00
_cell.angle_gamma   90.00
#
_symmetry.space_group_name_H-M   'P 1'
#
loop_
_entity.id
_entity.type
_entity.pdbx_description
1 polymer ?
#
loop_
_entity_poly.entity_id
_entity_poly.type
_entity_poly.pdbx_seq_one_letter_code
_entity_poly.pdbx_strand_id
1 'polypeptide(L)' 'MGRMHAPGKGISSSALPYRRTPPSWLKTTPDEVIEQIGKLAKKGLAPSQIGVILRDQHGIAQVKNVTGNKILRILKSNG' A
#
# COMPACT_ATOMS: atom_id res chain seq x y z
N MET A 1 10.30 14.66 -6.35
CA MET A 1 11.48 13.87 -5.97
C MET A 1 12.68 14.59 -6.55
N GLY A 2 13.55 15.12 -5.70
CA GLY A 2 14.78 15.78 -6.16
C GLY A 2 15.72 14.78 -6.84
N ARG A 3 16.66 15.27 -7.64
CA ARG A 3 17.56 14.41 -8.42
C ARG A 3 18.86 14.16 -7.66
N MET A 4 19.20 12.89 -7.46
CA MET A 4 20.46 12.47 -6.80
C MET A 4 21.70 12.84 -7.63
N HIS A 5 21.58 12.78 -8.96
CA HIS A 5 22.69 13.01 -9.90
C HIS A 5 22.43 14.16 -10.88
N ALA A 6 21.55 15.11 -10.53
CA ALA A 6 21.30 16.28 -11.38
C ALA A 6 20.82 17.49 -10.56
N PRO A 7 21.08 18.73 -11.02
CA PRO A 7 20.90 19.96 -10.22
C PRO A 7 19.44 20.43 -10.08
N GLY A 8 18.45 19.65 -10.54
CA GLY A 8 17.04 20.05 -10.52
C GLY A 8 16.43 20.04 -9.11
N LYS A 9 15.65 21.08 -8.78
CA LYS A 9 15.04 21.30 -7.46
C LYS A 9 13.55 20.92 -7.36
N GLY A 10 13.06 20.04 -8.24
CA GLY A 10 11.64 19.68 -8.32
C GLY A 10 11.13 18.92 -7.07
N ILE A 11 10.03 19.42 -6.48
CA ILE A 11 9.35 18.80 -5.33
C ILE A 11 8.01 18.24 -5.82
N SER A 12 7.85 16.93 -5.71
CA SER A 12 6.62 16.22 -6.04
C SER A 12 6.67 14.87 -5.32
N SER A 13 5.65 14.60 -4.52
CA SER A 13 5.49 13.42 -3.69
C SER A 13 4.02 13.26 -3.33
N SER A 14 3.61 12.05 -2.95
CA SER A 14 2.29 11.84 -2.39
C SER A 14 2.13 12.60 -1.07
N ALA A 15 0.96 13.22 -0.87
CA ALA A 15 0.55 13.83 0.39
C ALA A 15 -0.48 12.93 1.06
N LEU A 16 -0.07 12.28 2.16
CA LEU A 16 -0.96 11.38 2.90
C LEU A 16 -1.99 12.19 3.72
N PRO A 17 -3.25 11.75 3.80
CA PRO A 17 -4.23 12.35 4.70
C PRO A 17 -3.78 12.26 6.16
N TYR A 18 -4.17 13.27 6.97
CA TYR A 18 -3.87 13.28 8.40
C TYR A 18 -4.54 12.11 9.14
N ARG A 19 -5.80 11.81 8.82
CA ARG A 19 -6.58 10.73 9.45
C ARG A 19 -6.00 9.37 9.04
N ARG A 20 -5.70 8.54 10.04
CA ARG A 20 -5.12 7.20 9.87
C ARG A 20 -6.11 6.06 10.09
N THR A 21 -7.36 6.38 10.41
CA THR A 21 -8.44 5.39 10.52
C THR A 21 -8.93 5.02 9.12
N PRO A 22 -9.31 3.75 8.88
CA PRO A 22 -9.97 3.38 7.63
C PRO A 22 -11.31 4.14 7.50
N PRO A 23 -11.72 4.48 6.28
CA PRO A 23 -12.99 5.17 6.07
C PRO A 23 -14.17 4.21 6.31
N SER A 24 -15.30 4.76 6.76
CA SER A 24 -16.49 3.97 7.16
C SER A 24 -17.14 3.17 6.02
N TRP A 25 -16.91 3.57 4.77
CA TRP A 25 -17.42 2.86 3.59
C TRP A 25 -16.57 1.63 3.21
N LEU A 26 -15.36 1.49 3.76
CA LEU A 26 -14.51 0.34 3.51
C LEU A 26 -14.97 -0.82 4.40
N LYS A 27 -15.67 -1.79 3.80
CA LYS A 27 -16.20 -2.97 4.49
C LYS A 27 -15.23 -4.16 4.53
N THR A 28 -14.07 -4.02 3.90
CA THR A 28 -13.07 -5.07 3.78
C THR A 28 -12.42 -5.35 5.12
N THR A 29 -12.34 -6.62 5.50
CA THR A 29 -11.70 -7.01 6.76
C THR A 29 -10.17 -7.04 6.62
N PRO A 30 -9.40 -6.88 7.71
CA PRO A 30 -7.94 -6.98 7.66
C PRO A 30 -7.44 -8.31 7.08
N ASP A 31 -8.12 -9.42 7.38
CA ASP A 31 -7.78 -10.76 6.91
C ASP A 31 -7.95 -10.91 5.39
N GLU A 32 -9.04 -10.38 4.83
CA GLU A 32 -9.26 -10.34 3.37
C GLU A 32 -8.15 -9.57 2.65
N VAL A 33 -7.69 -8.45 3.24
CA VAL A 33 -6.59 -7.67 2.67
C VAL A 33 -5.28 -8.45 2.69
N ILE A 34 -5.00 -9.19 3.77
CA ILE A 34 -3.80 -10.04 3.86
C ILE A 34 -3.86 -11.15 2.81
N GLU A 35 -5.03 -11.78 2.62
CA GLU A 35 -5.23 -12.82 1.62
C GLU A 35 -5.02 -12.28 0.19
N GLN A 36 -5.58 -11.11 -0.13
CA GLN A 36 -5.39 -10.44 -1.41
C GLN A 36 -3.91 -10.12 -1.68
N ILE A 37 -3.19 -9.61 -0.66
CA ILE A 37 -1.74 -9.37 -0.75
C ILE A 37 -1.00 -10.67 -1.06
N GLY A 38 -1.33 -11.76 -0.36
CA GLY A 38 -0.73 -13.07 -0.61
C GLY A 38 -0.99 -13.60 -2.03
N LYS A 39 -2.22 -13.45 -2.54
CA LYS A 39 -2.59 -13.82 -3.91
C LYS A 39 -1.81 -13.03 -4.95
N LEU A 40 -1.67 -11.72 -4.77
CA LEU A 40 -0.94 -10.84 -5.69
C LEU A 40 0.58 -11.09 -5.63
N ALA A 41 1.12 -11.38 -4.46
CA ALA A 41 2.53 -11.73 -4.30
C ALA A 41 2.88 -13.06 -4.96
N LYS A 42 2.02 -14.08 -4.85
CA LYS A 42 2.19 -15.37 -5.56
C LYS A 42 2.17 -15.23 -7.08
N LYS A 43 1.55 -14.17 -7.62
CA LYS A 43 1.62 -13.80 -9.04
C LYS A 43 2.93 -13.11 -9.43
N GLY A 44 3.86 -12.91 -8.48
CA GLY A 44 5.17 -12.30 -8.71
C GLY A 44 5.18 -10.77 -8.69
N LEU A 45 4.12 -10.12 -8.19
CA LEU A 45 4.06 -8.66 -8.16
C LEU A 45 4.90 -8.05 -7.04
N ALA A 46 5.59 -6.95 -7.33
CA ALA A 46 6.37 -6.23 -6.34
C ALA A 46 5.45 -5.52 -5.31
N PRO A 47 5.90 -5.31 -4.06
CA PRO A 47 5.10 -4.65 -3.02
C PRO A 47 4.57 -3.26 -3.41
N SER A 48 5.31 -2.52 -4.24
CA SER A 48 4.89 -1.23 -4.80
C SER A 48 3.68 -1.38 -5.73
N GLN A 49 3.71 -2.36 -6.63
CA GLN A 49 2.62 -2.66 -7.56
C GLN A 49 1.38 -3.18 -6.83
N ILE A 50 1.57 -4.04 -5.82
CA ILE A 50 0.47 -4.54 -4.97
C ILE A 50 -0.25 -3.36 -4.31
N GLY A 51 0.48 -2.40 -3.74
CA GLY A 51 -0.13 -1.21 -3.14
C GLY A 51 -0.93 -0.36 -4.13
N VAL A 52 -0.46 -0.25 -5.38
CA VAL A 52 -1.17 0.46 -6.45
C VAL A 52 -2.48 -0.25 -6.81
N ILE A 53 -2.45 -1.58 -6.99
CA ILE A 53 -3.64 -2.38 -7.32
C ILE A 53 -4.70 -2.32 -6.21
N LEU A 54 -4.30 -2.42 -4.95
CA LEU A 54 -5.23 -2.34 -3.82
C LEU A 54 -5.88 -0.95 -3.74
N ARG A 55 -5.14 0.11 -4.06
CA ARG A 55 -5.67 1.47 -4.09
C ARG A 55 -6.65 1.67 -5.25
N ASP A 56 -6.25 1.30 -6.45
CA ASP A 56 -6.94 1.69 -7.69
C ASP A 56 -8.14 0.78 -8.00
N GLN A 57 -8.06 -0.51 -7.64
CA GLN A 57 -9.12 -1.49 -7.92
C GLN A 57 -10.00 -1.81 -6.71
N HIS A 58 -9.42 -1.79 -5.50
CA HIS A 58 -10.12 -2.24 -4.28
C HIS A 58 -10.49 -1.08 -3.33
N GLY A 59 -10.09 0.16 -3.65
CA GLY A 59 -10.36 1.33 -2.82
C GLY A 59 -9.57 1.39 -1.51
N ILE A 60 -8.55 0.54 -1.33
CA ILE A 60 -7.74 0.48 -0.12
C ILE A 60 -6.60 1.49 -0.23
N ALA A 61 -6.84 2.70 0.28
CA ALA A 61 -5.89 3.80 0.16
C ALA A 61 -4.53 3.53 0.85
N GLN A 62 -4.55 2.95 2.05
CA GLN A 62 -3.36 2.64 2.83
C GLN A 62 -3.53 1.31 3.57
N VAL A 63 -2.78 0.28 3.16
CA VAL A 63 -2.79 -1.04 3.80
C VAL A 63 -2.52 -0.96 5.30
N LYS A 64 -1.55 -0.12 5.72
CA LYS A 64 -1.20 0.05 7.13
C LYS A 64 -2.39 0.51 7.98
N ASN A 65 -3.28 1.33 7.44
CA ASN A 65 -4.43 1.85 8.19
C ASN A 65 -5.51 0.79 8.41
N VAL A 66 -5.55 -0.23 7.54
CA VAL A 66 -6.53 -1.33 7.63
C VAL A 66 -5.96 -2.49 8.46
N THR A 67 -4.74 -2.93 8.16
CA THR A 67 -4.15 -4.16 8.74
C THR A 67 -3.17 -3.89 9.88
N GLY A 68 -2.82 -2.63 10.16
CA GLY A 68 -1.81 -2.25 11.14
C GLY A 68 -0.36 -2.41 10.67
N ASN A 69 -0.11 -3.19 9.61
CA ASN A 69 1.22 -3.52 9.11
C ASN A 69 1.44 -3.07 7.65
N LYS A 70 2.71 -2.86 7.27
CA LYS A 70 3.09 -2.56 5.88
C LYS A 70 3.11 -3.85 5.05
N ILE A 71 2.85 -3.75 3.74
CA ILE A 71 2.85 -4.87 2.78
C ILE A 71 4.08 -5.77 2.95
N LEU A 72 5.28 -5.17 2.98
CA LEU A 72 6.52 -5.95 3.10
C LEU A 72 6.61 -6.74 4.41
N ARG A 73 6.07 -6.22 5.53
CA ARG A 73 6.01 -6.98 6.80
C ARG A 73 5.03 -8.14 6.71
N ILE A 74 3.86 -7.91 6.12
CA ILE A 74 2.85 -8.96 5.92
C ILE A 74 3.42 -10.11 5.08
N LEU A 75 4.15 -9.78 4.01
CA LEU A 75 4.79 -10.80 3.18
C LEU A 75 5.84 -11.60 3.95
N LYS A 76 6.75 -10.92 4.67
CA LYS A 76 7.78 -11.60 5.49
C LYS A 76 7.21 -12.45 6.63
N SER A 77 6.07 -12.08 7.19
CA SER A 77 5.40 -12.88 8.21
C SER A 77 4.79 -14.16 7.64
N ASN A 78 4.50 -14.19 6.34
CA ASN A 78 3.86 -15.31 5.65
C ASN A 78 4.85 -16.17 4.83
N GLY A 79 6.15 -15.85 4.84
CA GLY A 79 7.21 -16.51 4.06
C GLY A 79 8.25 -15.53 3.57
#